data_AF-A0A9Q3I1Q7-F1
#
_entry.id   AF-A0A9Q3I1Q7-F1
#
_cell.length_a   1.000
_cell.length_b   1.000
_cell.length_c   1.000
_cell.angle_alpha   90.00
_cell.angle_beta   90.00
_cell.angle_gamma   90.00
#
_symmetry.space_group_name_H-M   'P 1'
#
loop_
_entity.id
_entity.type
_entity.pdbx_description
1 polymer ?
#
loop_
_entity_poly.entity_id
_entity_poly.type
_entity_poly.pdbx_seq_one_letter_code
_entity_poly.pdbx_strand_id
1 'polypeptide(L)'
;MNLPPLSFYASLEEKWDEEEEPEEIGTVLKVVPSAYHQYLDVISKVKEEKLPPHCACDHHIKLEGLLPTVGVIYSLSKHESEKVRA
;
A
#
# COMPACT_ATOMS: atom_id res chain seq x y z
N MET A 1 26.21 -6.57 -19.27
CA MET A 1 25.14 -6.30 -18.29
C MET A 1 25.49 -7.11 -17.05
N ASN A 2 26.03 -6.49 -16.00
CA ASN A 2 26.36 -7.22 -14.77
C ASN A 2 25.15 -7.18 -13.85
N LEU A 3 24.57 -8.35 -13.58
CA LEU A 3 23.52 -8.49 -12.58
C LEU A 3 24.14 -8.28 -11.18
N PRO A 4 23.45 -7.59 -10.26
CA PRO A 4 23.92 -7.45 -8.89
C PRO A 4 24.02 -8.81 -8.19
N PRO A 5 24.93 -8.96 -7.21
CA PRO A 5 25.16 -10.22 -6.52
C PRO A 5 23.90 -10.68 -5.78
N LEU A 6 23.68 -12.00 -5.72
CA LEU A 6 22.51 -12.61 -5.06
C LEU A 6 22.34 -12.20 -3.59
N SER A 7 23.42 -11.76 -2.93
CA SER A 7 23.40 -11.20 -1.57
C SER A 7 22.68 -9.86 -1.46
N PHE A 8 22.53 -9.11 -2.56
CA PHE A 8 21.75 -7.87 -2.60
C PHE A 8 20.25 -8.15 -2.42
N TYR A 9 19.75 -9.25 -2.99
CA TYR A 9 18.36 -9.67 -2.87
C TYR A 9 18.06 -10.39 -1.54
N ALA A 10 19.06 -11.02 -0.92
CA ALA A 10 18.91 -11.63 0.40
C ALA A 10 18.65 -10.61 1.53
N SER A 11 19.02 -9.34 1.34
CA SER A 11 18.75 -8.27 2.31
C SER A 11 17.35 -7.65 2.16
N LEU A 12 16.59 -8.06 1.14
CA LEU A 12 15.23 -7.58 0.81
C LEU A 12 14.14 -8.56 1.32
N GLU A 13 14.54 -9.60 2.06
CA GLU A 13 13.62 -10.34 2.93
C GLU A 13 13.31 -9.47 4.16
N GLU A 14 12.50 -8.46 3.92
CA GLU A 14 11.69 -7.82 4.94
C GLU A 14 10.87 -8.94 5.60
N LYS A 15 11.02 -9.12 6.92
CA LYS A 15 10.17 -10.03 7.67
C LYS A 15 8.79 -9.40 7.75
N TRP A 16 7.82 -10.01 7.09
CA TRP A 16 6.42 -9.63 7.23
C TRP A 16 5.92 -10.25 8.54
N ASP A 17 5.34 -9.42 9.42
CA ASP A 17 4.65 -9.90 10.62
C ASP A 17 3.42 -10.72 10.19
N GLU A 18 3.51 -12.04 10.34
CA GLU A 18 2.41 -13.01 10.20
C GLU A 18 1.46 -12.89 11.40
N GLU A 19 0.75 -11.77 11.50
CA GLU A 19 -0.53 -11.70 12.23
C GLU A 19 -1.64 -11.48 11.20
N GLU A 20 -1.84 -12.48 10.35
CA GLU A 20 -3.02 -12.56 9.48
C GLU A 20 -4.11 -13.33 10.25
N GLU A 21 -5.17 -12.64 10.69
CA GLU A 21 -6.28 -13.25 11.40
C GLU A 21 -6.85 -14.43 10.58
N PRO A 22 -6.83 -15.67 11.11
CA PRO A 22 -7.11 -16.89 10.35
C PRO A 22 -8.55 -16.99 9.84
N GLU A 23 -9.45 -16.14 10.35
CA GLU A 23 -10.88 -16.22 10.10
C GLU A 23 -11.28 -15.66 8.72
N GLU A 24 -10.58 -14.66 8.18
CA GLU A 24 -10.94 -14.07 6.88
C GLU A 24 -10.57 -14.98 5.70
N ILE A 25 -9.37 -15.56 5.70
CA ILE A 25 -8.84 -16.35 4.58
C ILE A 25 -9.75 -17.55 4.27
N GLY A 26 -10.30 -18.20 5.30
CA GLY A 26 -11.19 -19.34 5.17
C GLY A 26 -12.52 -19.02 4.48
N THR A 27 -13.00 -17.78 4.55
CA THR A 27 -14.22 -17.35 3.84
C THR A 27 -13.95 -17.03 2.38
N VAL A 28 -12.82 -16.37 2.08
CA VAL A 28 -12.42 -15.99 0.72
C VAL A 28 -12.13 -17.23 -0.13
N LEU A 29 -11.49 -18.26 0.44
CA LEU A 29 -11.20 -19.53 -0.25
C LEU A 29 -12.43 -20.26 -0.79
N LYS A 30 -13.61 -20.07 -0.17
CA LYS A 30 -14.86 -20.71 -0.59
C LYS A 30 -15.52 -20.01 -1.79
N VAL A 31 -15.23 -18.72 -1.97
CA VAL A 31 -15.83 -17.88 -3.01
C VAL A 31 -14.92 -17.79 -4.24
N VAL A 32 -13.60 -17.74 -4.01
CA VAL A 32 -12.62 -17.54 -5.07
C VAL A 32 -12.32 -18.87 -5.78
N PRO A 33 -12.40 -18.94 -7.12
CA PRO A 33 -12.00 -20.12 -7.88
C PRO A 33 -10.54 -20.49 -7.64
N SER A 34 -10.23 -21.79 -7.69
CA SER A 34 -8.88 -22.31 -7.40
C SER A 34 -7.77 -21.70 -8.27
N ALA A 35 -8.08 -21.32 -9.52
CA ALA A 35 -7.15 -20.65 -10.43
C ALA A 35 -6.60 -19.32 -9.87
N TYR A 36 -7.31 -18.70 -8.93
CA TYR A 36 -6.95 -17.40 -8.35
C TYR A 36 -6.47 -17.49 -6.91
N HIS A 37 -6.32 -18.70 -6.35
CA HIS A 37 -5.84 -18.86 -4.96
C HIS A 37 -4.42 -18.31 -4.74
N GLN A 38 -3.62 -18.18 -5.80
CA GLN A 38 -2.32 -17.49 -5.73
C GLN A 38 -2.42 -15.97 -5.51
N TYR A 39 -3.61 -15.37 -5.68
CA TYR A 39 -3.86 -13.93 -5.54
C TYR A 39 -4.74 -13.60 -4.34
N LEU A 40 -4.91 -14.53 -3.39
CA LEU A 40 -5.73 -14.29 -2.18
C LEU A 40 -5.25 -13.08 -1.40
N ASP A 41 -3.95 -12.82 -1.44
CA ASP A 41 -3.30 -11.64 -0.89
C ASP A 41 -3.94 -10.33 -1.37
N VAL A 42 -4.21 -10.23 -2.68
CA VAL A 42 -4.82 -9.06 -3.33
C VAL A 42 -6.31 -8.94 -3.01
N ILE A 43 -6.95 -10.04 -2.63
CA ILE A 43 -8.40 -10.13 -2.37
C ILE A 43 -8.69 -9.95 -0.86
N SER A 44 -7.65 -9.98 -0.01
CA SER A 44 -7.75 -9.83 1.43
C SER A 44 -8.15 -8.40 1.80
N LYS A 45 -9.25 -8.26 2.53
CA LYS A 45 -9.73 -6.95 3.00
C LYS A 45 -8.75 -6.31 3.98
N VAL A 46 -8.17 -7.11 4.87
CA VAL A 46 -7.16 -6.64 5.82
C VAL A 46 -5.93 -6.06 5.11
N LYS A 47 -5.55 -6.61 3.95
CA LYS A 47 -4.42 -6.10 3.17
C LYS A 47 -4.81 -4.92 2.29
N GLU A 48 -6.05 -4.84 1.84
CA GLU A 48 -6.58 -3.67 1.13
C GLU A 48 -6.55 -2.39 1.98
N GLU A 49 -6.81 -2.49 3.29
CA GLU A 49 -6.75 -1.34 4.20
C GLU A 49 -5.31 -0.82 4.46
N LYS A 50 -4.29 -1.60 4.08
CA LYS A 50 -2.88 -1.23 4.27
C LYS A 50 -2.28 -0.76 2.95
N LEU A 51 -1.45 0.28 3.02
CA LEU A 51 -0.67 0.69 1.85
C LEU A 51 0.32 -0.43 1.49
N PRO A 52 0.52 -0.71 0.19
CA PRO A 52 1.55 -1.63 -0.23
C PRO A 52 2.94 -1.09 0.18
N PRO A 53 3.94 -1.97 0.32
CA PRO A 53 5.30 -1.54 0.61
C PRO A 53 5.81 -0.62 -0.50
N HIS A 54 6.66 0.33 -0.11
CA HIS A 54 7.31 1.24 -1.05
C HIS A 54 8.06 0.47 -2.14
N CYS A 55 7.93 0.91 -3.38
CA CYS A 55 8.57 0.27 -4.52
C CYS A 55 9.41 1.25 -5.33
N ALA A 56 10.35 0.72 -6.14
CA ALA A 56 11.23 1.54 -6.97
C ALA A 56 10.48 2.38 -8.04
N CYS A 57 9.22 2.02 -8.31
CA CYS A 57 8.34 2.72 -9.24
C CYS A 57 7.47 3.79 -8.55
N ASP A 58 7.60 3.97 -7.24
CA ASP A 58 6.89 5.03 -6.53
C ASP A 58 7.25 6.38 -7.13
N HIS A 59 6.25 7.27 -7.21
CA HIS A 59 6.46 8.59 -7.79
C HIS A 59 7.40 9.42 -6.91
N HIS A 60 8.64 9.57 -7.36
CA HIS A 60 9.64 10.39 -6.67
C HIS A 60 9.56 11.85 -7.12
N ILE A 61 9.18 12.74 -6.22
CA ILE A 61 9.21 14.18 -6.47
C ILE A 61 10.61 14.70 -6.12
N LYS A 62 11.38 15.04 -7.15
CA LYS A 62 12.66 15.72 -6.96
C LYS A 62 12.42 17.17 -6.56
N LEU A 63 12.88 17.55 -5.37
CA LEU A 63 12.77 18.93 -4.90
C LEU A 63 13.85 19.78 -5.58
N GLU A 64 13.44 20.79 -6.34
CA GLU A 64 14.32 21.78 -6.97
C GLU A 64 13.88 23.20 -6.60
N GLY A 65 14.83 24.10 -6.33
CA GLY A 65 14.56 25.51 -6.05
C GLY A 65 14.28 25.84 -4.57
N LEU A 66 13.45 26.87 -4.34
CA LEU A 66 13.10 27.36 -3.01
C LEU A 66 12.03 26.46 -2.37
N LEU A 67 12.09 26.32 -1.03
CA LEU A 67 11.11 25.55 -0.28
C LEU A 67 9.70 26.15 -0.43
N PRO A 68 8.65 25.33 -0.59
CA PRO A 68 7.29 25.83 -0.69
C PRO A 68 6.89 26.57 0.59
N THR A 69 6.23 27.72 0.43
CA THR A 69 5.68 28.47 1.56
C THR A 69 4.46 27.76 2.12
N VAL A 70 4.39 27.63 3.45
CA VAL A 70 3.18 27.11 4.11
C VAL A 70 2.05 28.13 3.96
N GLY A 71 1.05 27.79 3.15
CA GLY A 71 -0.15 28.62 2.94
C GLY A 71 -1.22 28.39 4.01
N VAL A 72 -2.12 29.34 4.17
CA VAL A 72 -3.33 29.16 4.99
C VAL A 72 -4.34 28.28 4.23
N ILE A 73 -4.95 27.33 4.94
CA ILE A 73 -6.07 26.56 4.40
C ILE A 73 -7.31 27.44 4.47
N TYR A 74 -8.01 27.60 3.35
CA TYR A 74 -9.28 28.35 3.33
C TYR A 74 -10.36 27.62 4.12
N SER A 75 -11.16 28.38 4.87
CA SER A 75 -12.28 27.84 5.62
C SER A 75 -13.31 27.24 4.68
N LEU A 76 -13.57 25.94 4.83
CA LEU A 76 -14.64 25.27 4.10
C LEU A 76 -16.00 25.66 4.66
N SER A 77 -17.01 25.76 3.80
CA SER A 77 -18.41 25.85 4.24
C SER A 77 -18.85 24.54 4.89
N LYS A 78 -19.96 24.58 5.65
CA LYS A 78 -20.50 23.39 6.32
C LYS A 78 -20.73 22.23 5.33
N HIS A 79 -21.34 22.53 4.18
CA HIS A 79 -21.63 21.54 3.15
C HIS A 79 -20.37 20.92 2.51
N GLU A 80 -19.33 21.71 2.29
CA GLU A 80 -18.05 21.23 1.75
C GLU A 80 -17.30 20.38 2.78
N SER A 81 -17.30 20.81 4.05
CA SER A 81 -16.66 20.07 5.14
C SER A 81 -17.32 18.71 5.40
N GLU A 82 -18.66 18.63 5.27
CA GLU A 82 -19.41 17.40 5.42
C GLU A 82 -19.07 16.38 4.32
N LYS A 83 -18.81 16.86 3.09
CA LYS A 83 -18.43 16.01 1.96
C LYS A 83 -17.00 15.47 2.06
N VAL A 84 -16.05 16.29 2.54
CA VAL A 84 -14.64 15.89 2.63
C VAL A 84 -14.40 14.90 3.77
N ARG A 85 -15.24 14.91 4.80
CA ARG A 85 -15.13 14.04 5.97
C ARG A 85 -15.79 12.67 5.77
N ALA A 86 -16.68 12.55 4.79
CA ALA A 86 -17.41 11.32 4.47
C ALA A 86 -16.52 10.34 3.70
#